data_AF-A0A2A2PXJ3-F1
#
_entry.id   AF-A0A2A2PXJ3-F1
#
_cell.length_a   1.000
_cell.length_b   1.000
_cell.length_c   1.000
_cell.angle_alpha   90.00
_cell.angle_beta   90.00
_cell.angle_gamma   90.00
#
_symmetry.space_group_name_H-M   'P 1'
#
loop_
_entity.id
_entity.type
_entity.pdbx_description
1 polymer ?
#
loop_
_entity_poly.entity_id
_entity_poly.type
_entity_poly.pdbx_seq_one_letter_code
_entity_poly.pdbx_strand_id
1 'polypeptide(L)' 'MAKSENTVLFRARVPADRLQRAEGILARLGMKPGDAFNMLLAQIEMREALPFEVTTRPPELLSAERQATEWQEVLGAY' A
#
# COMPACT_ATOMS: atom_id res chain seq x y z
N MET A 1 -12.74 -19.56 14.70
CA MET A 1 -13.55 -19.42 13.48
C MET A 1 -12.75 -20.03 12.34
N ALA A 2 -13.13 -21.21 11.84
CA ALA A 2 -12.43 -21.81 10.69
C ALA A 2 -12.68 -20.93 9.47
N LYS A 3 -11.62 -20.29 8.94
CA LYS A 3 -11.69 -19.50 7.69
C LYS A 3 -12.10 -20.49 6.60
N SER A 4 -13.26 -20.32 5.97
CA SER A 4 -13.68 -21.24 4.90
C SER A 4 -12.69 -21.12 3.74
N GLU A 5 -12.19 -22.25 3.24
CA GLU A 5 -11.39 -22.37 2.00
C GLU A 5 -12.16 -21.98 0.72
N ASN A 6 -13.28 -21.27 0.87
CA ASN A 6 -14.13 -20.88 -0.23
C ASN A 6 -13.60 -19.59 -0.84
N THR A 7 -13.12 -19.68 -2.07
CA THR A 7 -12.70 -18.51 -2.85
C THR A 7 -13.89 -17.95 -3.61
N VAL A 8 -13.97 -16.63 -3.72
CA VAL A 8 -15.00 -15.93 -4.50
C VAL A 8 -14.36 -15.06 -5.57
N LEU A 9 -15.02 -14.95 -6.72
CA LEU A 9 -14.53 -14.13 -7.82
C LEU A 9 -14.94 -12.66 -7.63
N PHE A 10 -13.97 -11.79 -7.43
CA PHE A 10 -14.17 -10.33 -7.43
C PHE A 10 -13.90 -9.77 -8.83
N ARG A 11 -14.85 -9.00 -9.39
CA ARG A 11 -14.68 -8.29 -10.67
C ARG A 11 -14.94 -6.81 -10.46
N ALA A 12 -14.00 -5.97 -10.88
CA ALA A 12 -14.13 -4.52 -10.89
C ALA A 12 -13.79 -3.97 -12.27
N ARG A 13 -14.50 -2.91 -12.68
CA ARG A 13 -14.15 -2.15 -13.88
C ARG A 13 -13.02 -1.18 -13.53
N VAL A 14 -11.93 -1.25 -14.28
CA VAL A 14 -10.79 -0.34 -14.16
C VAL A 14 -10.45 0.27 -15.52
N PRO A 15 -9.91 1.50 -15.57
CA PRO A 15 -9.39 2.05 -16.81
C PRO A 15 -8.27 1.15 -17.38
N ALA A 16 -8.36 0.82 -18.67
CA ALA A 16 -7.42 -0.09 -19.33
C ALA A 16 -5.96 0.38 -19.18
N ASP A 17 -5.69 1.65 -19.46
CA ASP A 17 -4.33 2.20 -19.36
C ASP A 17 -3.76 2.13 -17.94
N ARG A 18 -4.62 2.25 -16.92
CA ARG A 18 -4.22 2.14 -15.52
C ARG A 18 -3.81 0.71 -15.21
N LEU A 19 -4.60 -0.27 -15.66
CA LEU A 19 -4.29 -1.68 -15.47
C LEU A 19 -2.99 -2.06 -16.16
N GLN A 20 -2.80 -1.65 -17.42
CA GLN A 20 -1.59 -1.96 -18.19
C GLN A 20 -0.32 -1.41 -17.53
N ARG A 21 -0.35 -0.17 -17.03
CA ARG A 21 0.80 0.39 -16.28
C ARG A 21 1.07 -0.36 -14.98
N ALA A 22 0.02 -0.69 -14.23
CA ALA A 22 0.16 -1.44 -12.99
C ALA A 22 0.72 -2.86 -13.23
N GLU A 23 0.27 -3.55 -14.28
CA GLU A 23 0.78 -4.86 -14.68
C GLU A 23 2.29 -4.82 -14.96
N GLY A 24 2.78 -3.81 -15.68
CA GLY A 24 4.22 -3.65 -15.92
C GLY A 24 5.04 -3.46 -14.64
N ILE A 25 4.52 -2.71 -13.67
CA ILE A 25 5.16 -2.51 -12.36
C ILE A 25 5.16 -3.82 -11.56
N LEU A 26 4.01 -4.50 -11.46
CA LEU A 26 3.86 -5.73 -10.70
C LEU A 26 4.68 -6.88 -11.29
N ALA A 27 4.78 -6.96 -12.62
CA ALA A 27 5.62 -7.94 -13.30
C ALA A 27 7.11 -7.80 -12.91
N ARG A 28 7.61 -6.57 -12.76
CA ARG A 28 8.99 -6.31 -12.27
C ARG A 28 9.20 -6.78 -10.83
N LEU A 29 8.14 -6.87 -10.05
CA LEU A 29 8.14 -7.38 -8.68
C LEU A 29 7.83 -8.89 -8.61
N GLY A 30 7.67 -9.57 -9.77
CA GLY A 30 7.32 -10.99 -9.84
C GLY A 30 5.88 -11.29 -9.40
N MET A 31 4.98 -10.31 -9.47
CA MET A 31 3.63 -10.38 -8.90
C MET A 31 2.55 -10.24 -9.98
N LYS A 32 1.44 -10.97 -9.85
CA LYS A 32 0.26 -10.77 -10.69
C LYS A 32 -0.68 -9.74 -10.05
N PRO A 33 -1.53 -9.06 -10.84
CA PRO A 33 -2.55 -8.15 -10.30
C PRO A 33 -3.45 -8.79 -9.23
N GLY A 34 -3.81 -10.07 -9.39
CA GLY A 34 -4.61 -10.81 -8.41
C GLY A 34 -3.90 -10.98 -7.07
N ASP A 35 -2.59 -11.26 -7.08
CA ASP A 35 -1.79 -11.40 -5.86
C ASP A 35 -1.70 -10.06 -5.12
N ALA A 36 -1.42 -8.98 -5.86
CA ALA A 36 -1.38 -7.62 -5.31
C ALA A 36 -2.72 -7.21 -4.69
N PHE A 37 -3.84 -7.56 -5.33
CA PHE A 37 -5.17 -7.28 -4.82
C PHE A 37 -5.49 -8.09 -3.55
N ASN A 38 -5.13 -9.37 -3.50
CA ASN A 38 -5.29 -10.17 -2.28
C ASN A 38 -4.44 -9.62 -1.12
N MET A 39 -3.23 -9.16 -1.41
CA MET A 39 -2.39 -8.50 -0.40
C MET A 39 -3.00 -7.19 0.09
N LEU A 40 -3.62 -6.40 -0.80
CA LEU A 40 -4.37 -5.21 -0.42
C LEU A 40 -5.50 -5.55 0.55
N LEU A 41 -6.31 -6.58 0.23
CA LEU A 41 -7.39 -7.03 1.11
C LEU A 41 -6.87 -7.49 2.47
N ALA A 42 -5.76 -8.24 2.49
CA ALA A 42 -5.12 -8.67 3.73
C ALA A 42 -4.65 -7.48 4.58
N GLN A 43 -4.06 -6.45 3.96
CA GLN A 43 -3.64 -5.25 4.68
C GLN A 43 -4.84 -4.46 5.23
N ILE A 44 -5.95 -4.39 4.50
CA ILE A 44 -7.19 -3.77 4.98
C ILE A 44 -7.75 -4.53 6.18
N GLU A 45 -7.81 -5.87 6.10
CA GLU A 45 -8.25 -6.74 7.20
C GLU A 45 -7.37 -6.52 8.44
N MET A 46 -6.05 -6.51 8.27
CA MET A 46 -5.09 -6.37 9.38
C MET A 46 -5.10 -5.00 10.05
N ARG A 47 -5.35 -3.93 9.31
CA ARG A 47 -5.26 -2.54 9.81
C ARG A 47 -6.61 -1.97 10.21
N GLU A 48 -7.71 -2.64 9.86
CA GLU A 48 -9.08 -2.09 9.91
C GLU A 48 -9.19 -0.72 9.22
N ALA A 49 -8.31 -0.48 8.23
CA ALA A 49 -8.11 0.81 7.58
C ALA A 49 -7.49 0.63 6.20
N LEU A 50 -7.50 1.69 5.39
CA LEU A 50 -6.81 1.68 4.09
C LEU A 50 -5.29 1.64 4.29
N PRO A 51 -4.55 0.85 3.49
CA PRO A 51 -3.11 0.68 3.67
C PRO A 51 -2.26 1.73 2.96
N PHE A 52 -2.87 2.89 2.70
CA PHE A 52 -2.22 4.08 2.18
C PHE A 52 -2.93 5.30 2.78
N GLU A 53 -2.19 6.38 2.91
CA GLU A 53 -2.72 7.63 3.45
C GLU A 53 -3.80 8.20 2.51
N VAL A 54 -4.97 8.52 3.07
CA VAL A 54 -6.05 9.17 2.33
C VAL A 54 -6.16 10.60 2.83
N THR A 55 -5.39 11.49 2.18
CA THR A 55 -5.39 12.92 2.49
C THR A 55 -5.55 13.74 1.21
N THR A 56 -6.30 14.83 1.30
CA THR A 56 -6.34 15.87 0.26
C THR A 56 -5.23 16.91 0.43
N ARG A 57 -4.49 16.82 1.54
CA ARG A 57 -3.36 17.67 1.88
C ARG A 57 -2.10 16.82 1.84
N PRO A 58 -1.24 16.93 0.81
CA PRO A 58 0.02 16.21 0.82
C PRO A 58 0.79 16.55 2.11
N PRO A 59 1.46 15.59 2.76
CA PRO A 59 2.24 15.86 3.95
C PRO A 59 3.28 16.93 3.61
N GLU A 60 3.35 17.97 4.44
CA GLU A 60 4.36 19.00 4.31
C GLU A 60 5.71 18.31 4.54
N LEU A 61 6.55 18.23 3.50
CA LEU A 61 7.89 17.70 3.65
C LEU A 61 8.62 18.57 4.68
N LEU A 62 9.00 17.96 5.80
CA LEU A 62 9.80 18.64 6.81
C LEU A 62 11.06 19.21 6.14
N SER A 63 11.48 20.40 6.55
CA SER A 63 12.80 20.92 6.14
C SER A 63 13.89 19.94 6.58
N ALA A 64 15.01 19.91 5.86
CA ALA A 64 16.14 19.03 6.18
C ALA A 64 16.58 19.17 7.65
N GLU A 65 16.50 20.38 8.21
CA GLU A 65 16.77 20.67 9.63
C GLU A 65 15.78 19.98 10.56
N ARG A 66 14.47 20.04 10.29
CA ARG A 66 13.46 19.36 11.10
C ARG A 66 13.55 17.84 10.97
N GLN A 67 13.89 17.32 9.79
CA GLN A 67 14.16 15.90 9.62
C GLN A 67 15.35 15.46 10.47
N ALA A 68 16.46 16.22 10.49
CA ALA A 68 17.61 15.87 11.30
C ALA A 68 17.28 15.80 12.81
N THR A 69 16.47 16.74 13.31
CA THR A 69 16.01 16.74 14.71
C THR A 69 15.17 15.51 15.04
N GLU A 70 14.16 15.20 14.22
CA GLU A 70 13.30 14.02 14.41
C GLU A 70 14.10 12.71 14.40
N TRP A 71 15.12 12.61 13.53
CA TRP A 71 15.98 11.45 13.47
C TRP A 71 16.85 11.31 14.73
N GLN A 72 17.34 12.43 15.29
CA GLN A 72 18.08 12.44 16.55
C GLN A 72 17.19 12.05 17.76
N GLU A 73 15.93 12.48 17.78
CA GLU A 73 14.99 12.15 18.85
C GLU A 73 14.56 10.67 18.82
N VAL A 74 14.36 10.10 17.63
CA VAL A 74 13.90 8.71 17.47
C VAL A 74 15.03 7.69 17.58
N LEU A 75 16.22 7.99 17.06
CA LEU A 75 17.33 7.03 16.99
C LEU A 75 18.38 7.23 18.10
N GLY A 76 18.26 8.30 18.88
CA GLY A 76 19.24 8.69 19.89
C GLY A 76 20.51 9.30 19.30
N ALA A 77 21.23 10.06 20.12
CA ALA A 77 22.55 10.58 19.74
C ALA A 77 23.56 9.44 19.69
N TYR A 78 24.18 9.23 18.51
CA TYR A 78 25.41 8.45 18.39
C TYR A 78 26.60 9.20 18.98
#